data_AF-A0A947FGA8-F1
#
_entry.id   AF-A0A947FGA8-F1
#
_cell.length_a   1.000
_cell.length_b   1.000
_cell.length_c   1.000
_cell.angle_alpha   90.00
_cell.angle_beta   90.00
_cell.angle_gamma   90.00
#
_symmetry.space_group_name_H-M   'P 1'
#
loop_
_entity.id
_entity.type
_entity.pdbx_description
1 polymer ?
#
loop_
_entity_poly.entity_id
_entity_poly.type
_entity_poly.pdbx_seq_one_letter_code
_entity_poly.pdbx_strand_id
1 'polypeptide(L)'
;MTARYFAPSGGHPPQEQLLTDRAMFTDAYAVIPKGTMQDIVTSFLPFWTGTRLWVLSRPLSGFAETFSQYIMEVAPGGGSDRPETDPGAECVLFVVEGSGSIVIDGDE
;
A
#
# COMPACT_ATOMS: atom_id res chain seq x y z
N MET A 1 6.54 -0.24 22.17
CA MET A 1 7.07 0.93 21.43
C MET A 1 5.89 1.69 20.87
N THR A 2 5.82 2.99 21.06
CA THR A 2 4.83 3.84 20.37
C THR A 2 5.24 3.94 18.90
N ALA A 3 4.43 3.39 18.00
CA ALA A 3 4.68 3.49 16.57
C ALA A 3 4.68 4.97 16.16
N ARG A 4 5.77 5.42 15.52
CA ARG A 4 5.94 6.82 15.08
C ARG A 4 5.21 7.09 13.75
N TYR A 5 4.95 6.04 12.98
CA TYR A 5 4.24 6.07 11.72
C TYR A 5 2.94 5.28 11.82
N PHE A 6 1.95 5.66 11.02
CA PHE A 6 0.71 4.90 10.86
C PHE A 6 0.94 3.76 9.85
N ALA A 7 0.47 2.56 10.19
CA ALA A 7 0.37 1.43 9.28
C ALA A 7 -1.08 0.91 9.28
N PRO A 8 -1.64 0.52 8.12
CA PRO A 8 -2.97 -0.08 8.07
C PRO A 8 -2.93 -1.48 8.66
N SER A 9 -3.85 -1.77 9.58
CA SER A 9 -4.03 -3.12 10.14
C SER A 9 -5.01 -3.97 9.32
N GLY A 10 -5.69 -3.36 8.33
CA GLY A 10 -6.81 -3.98 7.63
C GLY A 10 -8.02 -4.18 8.54
N GLY A 11 -8.68 -5.32 8.39
CA GLY A 11 -9.94 -5.68 9.05
C GLY A 11 -11.18 -5.16 8.34
N HIS A 12 -12.30 -5.21 9.06
CA HIS A 12 -13.60 -4.71 8.63
C HIS A 12 -14.14 -3.66 9.61
N PRO A 13 -14.85 -2.64 9.11
CA PRO A 13 -15.50 -1.67 9.97
C PRO A 13 -16.56 -2.36 10.84
N PRO A 14 -16.68 -2.00 12.14
CA PRO A 14 -17.75 -2.49 12.99
C PRO A 14 -19.12 -2.01 12.48
N GLN A 15 -20.19 -2.74 12.82
CA GLN A 15 -21.54 -2.46 12.34
C GLN A 15 -22.06 -1.10 12.83
N GLU A 16 -21.56 -0.60 13.96
CA GLU A 16 -21.94 0.67 14.56
C GLU A 16 -21.13 1.86 14.01
N GLN A 17 -20.22 1.63 13.06
CA GLN A 17 -19.40 2.71 12.50
C GLN A 17 -20.27 3.71 11.73
N LEU A 18 -20.15 4.99 12.11
CA LEU A 18 -20.78 6.08 11.37
C LEU A 18 -20.23 6.12 9.93
N LEU A 19 -21.13 6.03 8.96
CA LEU A 19 -20.82 5.96 7.52
C LEU A 19 -20.43 7.31 6.89
N THR A 20 -20.47 8.40 7.66
CA THR A 20 -20.10 9.73 7.17
C THR A 20 -18.59 9.79 6.98
N ASP A 21 -18.14 9.43 5.78
CA ASP A 21 -16.73 9.42 5.43
C ASP A 21 -16.30 10.77 4.84
N ARG A 22 -15.00 11.06 4.93
CA ARG A 22 -14.39 12.30 4.43
C ARG A 22 -13.88 12.17 3.01
N ALA A 23 -14.32 11.13 2.29
CA ALA A 23 -13.94 10.90 0.92
C ALA A 23 -14.46 12.06 0.04
N MET A 24 -13.54 12.72 -0.66
CA MET A 24 -13.85 13.90 -1.48
C MET A 24 -13.14 13.78 -2.81
N PHE A 25 -13.83 14.15 -3.87
CA PHE A 25 -13.26 14.30 -5.21
C PHE A 25 -13.73 15.64 -5.77
N THR A 26 -12.78 16.43 -6.22
CA THR A 26 -13.01 17.73 -6.86
C THR A 26 -12.13 17.82 -8.10
N ASP A 27 -12.37 18.82 -8.94
CA ASP A 27 -11.51 19.06 -10.11
C ASP A 27 -10.06 19.39 -9.73
N ALA A 28 -9.81 19.83 -8.49
CA ALA A 28 -8.51 20.27 -8.01
C ALA A 28 -7.79 19.25 -7.10
N TYR A 29 -8.52 18.39 -6.39
CA TYR A 29 -7.94 17.44 -5.43
C TYR A 29 -8.88 16.28 -5.09
N ALA A 30 -8.28 15.20 -4.58
CA ALA A 30 -8.98 14.07 -3.98
C ALA A 30 -8.52 13.86 -2.53
N VAL A 31 -9.44 13.41 -1.67
CA VAL A 31 -9.17 12.96 -0.30
C VAL A 31 -9.63 11.52 -0.20
N ILE A 32 -8.70 10.62 0.09
CA ILE A 32 -8.94 9.19 0.29
C ILE A 32 -8.67 8.87 1.76
N PRO A 33 -9.71 8.68 2.59
CA PRO A 33 -9.55 8.41 4.01
C PRO A 33 -8.92 7.04 4.26
N LYS A 34 -8.17 6.91 5.37
CA LYS A 34 -7.57 5.63 5.79
C LYS A 34 -8.56 4.48 5.97
N GLY A 35 -9.85 4.79 6.18
CA GLY A 35 -10.92 3.79 6.33
C GLY A 35 -11.17 2.96 5.06
N THR A 36 -10.62 3.38 3.92
CA THR A 36 -10.63 2.62 2.66
C THR A 36 -9.68 1.41 2.69
N MET A 37 -8.73 1.36 3.61
CA MET A 37 -7.72 0.29 3.71
C MET A 37 -8.26 -0.93 4.47
N GLN A 38 -9.22 -1.63 3.88
CA GLN A 38 -9.87 -2.84 4.42
C GLN A 38 -9.33 -4.13 3.81
N ASP A 39 -9.55 -5.27 4.47
CA ASP A 39 -9.00 -6.56 4.01
C ASP A 39 -9.51 -6.99 2.62
N ILE A 40 -10.80 -6.79 2.35
CA ILE A 40 -11.46 -7.23 1.10
C ILE A 40 -11.06 -6.44 -0.15
N VAL A 41 -10.35 -5.33 -0.01
CA VAL A 41 -9.87 -4.51 -1.13
C VAL A 41 -8.37 -4.61 -1.34
N THR A 42 -7.73 -5.58 -0.69
CA THR A 42 -6.31 -5.84 -0.91
C THR A 42 -6.04 -6.45 -2.28
N SER A 43 -4.87 -6.15 -2.82
CA SER A 43 -4.34 -6.68 -4.07
C SER A 43 -3.13 -7.58 -3.81
N PHE A 44 -2.77 -8.36 -4.82
CA PHE A 44 -1.65 -9.31 -4.79
C PHE A 44 -0.84 -9.15 -6.07
N LEU A 45 0.48 -9.21 -5.94
CA LEU A 45 1.39 -9.14 -7.08
C LEU A 45 1.91 -10.54 -7.43
N PRO A 46 2.15 -10.82 -8.72
CA PRO A 46 2.87 -12.02 -9.13
C PRO A 46 4.22 -12.14 -8.43
N PHE A 47 4.65 -13.36 -8.13
CA PHE A 47 5.96 -13.68 -7.51
C PHE A 47 6.16 -13.19 -6.08
N TRP A 48 5.15 -12.58 -5.46
CA TRP A 48 5.15 -12.26 -4.04
C TRP A 48 4.38 -13.33 -3.26
N THR A 49 4.93 -13.76 -2.12
CA THR A 49 4.33 -14.77 -1.25
C THR A 49 4.11 -14.21 0.15
N GLY A 50 3.01 -14.60 0.80
CA GLY A 50 2.71 -14.14 2.16
C GLY A 50 2.52 -12.63 2.27
N THR A 51 2.01 -11.99 1.22
CA THR A 51 1.87 -10.52 1.16
C THR A 51 0.45 -10.11 0.79
N ARG A 52 0.05 -8.92 1.21
CA ARG A 52 -1.15 -8.22 0.73
C ARG A 52 -0.84 -6.73 0.63
N LEU A 53 -1.49 -6.02 -0.28
CA LEU A 53 -1.25 -4.58 -0.42
C LEU A 53 -2.52 -3.77 -0.73
N TRP A 54 -2.49 -2.50 -0.38
CA TRP A 54 -3.48 -1.50 -0.80
C TRP A 54 -2.87 -0.60 -1.87
N VAL A 55 -3.55 -0.48 -3.02
CA VAL A 55 -3.11 0.37 -4.13
C VAL A 55 -3.61 1.80 -3.94
N LEU A 56 -2.71 2.76 -4.06
CA LEU A 56 -2.95 4.19 -4.01
C LEU A 56 -2.41 4.83 -5.30
N SER A 57 -3.12 4.60 -6.41
CA SER A 57 -2.76 5.16 -7.72
C SER A 57 -3.99 5.73 -8.42
N ARG A 58 -3.76 6.64 -9.37
CA ARG A 58 -4.82 7.31 -10.16
C ARG A 58 -5.98 7.87 -9.32
N PRO A 59 -5.72 8.70 -8.30
CA PRO A 59 -6.77 9.26 -7.44
C PRO A 59 -7.75 10.19 -8.17
N LEU A 60 -7.35 10.76 -9.32
CA LEU A 60 -8.19 11.55 -10.21
C LEU A 60 -7.98 11.10 -11.66
N SER A 61 -8.95 11.39 -12.54
CA SER A 61 -8.80 11.18 -13.97
C SER A 61 -7.79 12.15 -14.58
N GLY A 62 -7.14 11.74 -15.69
CA GLY A 62 -6.20 12.57 -16.43
C GLY A 62 -4.76 12.30 -16.01
N PHE A 63 -3.99 13.35 -15.69
CA PHE A 63 -2.54 13.28 -15.47
C PHE A 63 -2.16 12.76 -14.07
N ALA A 64 -2.61 11.54 -13.74
CA ALA A 64 -2.38 10.90 -12.43
C ALA A 64 -1.76 9.48 -12.56
N GLU A 65 -1.03 9.25 -13.65
CA GLU A 65 -0.44 7.95 -14.02
C GLU A 65 1.09 7.93 -13.92
N THR A 66 1.70 9.04 -13.51
CA THR A 66 3.16 9.15 -13.34
C THR A 66 3.70 8.31 -12.18
N PHE A 67 2.89 8.09 -11.14
CA PHE A 67 3.30 7.39 -9.93
C PHE A 67 2.29 6.31 -9.56
N SER A 68 2.81 5.24 -8.97
CA SER A 68 2.02 4.20 -8.31
C SER A 68 2.54 4.02 -6.89
N GLN A 69 1.66 4.11 -5.89
CA GLN A 69 2.01 3.88 -4.50
C GLN A 69 1.26 2.65 -3.99
N TYR A 70 1.98 1.79 -3.26
CA TYR A 70 1.41 0.66 -2.54
C TYR A 70 1.71 0.81 -1.06
N ILE A 71 0.74 0.47 -0.20
CA ILE A 71 1.03 0.11 1.18
C ILE A 71 0.98 -1.40 1.26
N MET A 72 2.13 -2.01 1.52
CA MET A 72 2.32 -3.45 1.45
C MET A 72 2.58 -4.01 2.85
N GLU A 73 1.85 -5.06 3.18
CA GLU A 73 2.09 -5.89 4.35
C GLU A 73 2.76 -7.19 3.91
N VAL A 74 3.87 -7.52 4.56
CA VAL A 74 4.65 -8.73 4.32
C VAL A 74 4.62 -9.55 5.61
N ALA A 75 4.01 -10.73 5.57
CA ALA A 75 3.97 -11.63 6.71
C ALA A 75 5.35 -12.24 6.99
N PRO A 76 5.60 -12.78 8.19
CA PRO A 76 6.83 -13.53 8.47
C PRO A 76 7.07 -14.65 7.45
N GLY A 77 8.27 -14.67 6.86
CA GLY A 77 8.63 -15.62 5.80
C GLY A 77 8.03 -15.30 4.42
N GLY A 78 7.29 -14.21 4.29
CA GLY A 78 6.84 -13.67 3.00
C GLY A 78 7.89 -12.77 2.35
N GLY A 79 7.64 -12.39 1.11
CA GLY A 79 8.54 -11.55 0.32
C GLY A 79 8.55 -11.96 -1.16
N SER A 80 9.59 -11.53 -1.88
CA SER A 80 9.82 -11.91 -3.27
C SER A 80 11.28 -11.79 -3.65
N ASP A 81 11.78 -12.76 -4.40
CA ASP A 81 13.08 -12.70 -5.09
C ASP A 81 12.96 -12.10 -6.51
N ARG A 82 11.74 -11.77 -6.94
CA ARG A 82 11.44 -11.13 -8.23
C ARG A 82 10.38 -10.02 -8.04
N PRO A 83 10.71 -8.95 -7.30
CA PRO A 83 9.72 -8.00 -6.80
C PRO A 83 9.14 -7.07 -7.87
N GLU A 84 9.94 -6.67 -8.87
CA GLU A 84 9.54 -5.80 -9.98
C GLU A 84 9.80 -6.52 -11.32
N THR A 85 8.86 -6.38 -12.25
CA THR A 85 8.89 -7.02 -13.56
C THR A 85 9.07 -6.03 -14.71
N ASP A 86 8.80 -4.74 -14.48
CA ASP A 86 9.06 -3.68 -15.43
C ASP A 86 10.53 -3.22 -15.33
N PRO A 87 11.37 -3.45 -16.36
CA PRO A 87 12.77 -3.05 -16.32
C PRO A 87 12.98 -1.52 -16.34
N GLY A 88 11.95 -0.73 -16.63
CA GLY A 88 12.00 0.74 -16.60
C GLY A 88 11.47 1.37 -15.32
N ALA A 89 10.94 0.57 -14.39
CA ALA A 89 10.36 1.09 -13.15
C ALA A 89 11.45 1.46 -12.13
N GLU A 90 11.31 2.64 -11.54
CA GLU A 90 12.12 3.12 -10.42
C GLU A 90 11.29 3.07 -9.13
N CYS A 91 11.91 2.64 -8.03
CA CYS A 91 11.18 2.33 -6.79
C CYS A 91 11.82 3.01 -5.58
N VAL A 92 10.98 3.37 -4.59
CA VAL A 92 11.39 3.80 -3.26
C VAL A 92 10.62 2.95 -2.25
N LEU A 93 11.33 2.39 -1.26
CA LEU A 93 10.72 1.68 -0.14
C LEU A 93 10.81 2.51 1.13
N PHE A 94 9.70 2.58 1.87
CA PHE A 94 9.63 3.28 3.14
C PHE A 94 8.90 2.41 4.17
N VAL A 95 9.67 1.82 5.09
CA VAL A 95 9.15 0.92 6.14
C VAL A 95 8.52 1.73 7.26
N VAL A 96 7.23 1.51 7.50
CA VAL A 96 6.45 2.22 8.54
C VAL A 96 6.22 1.40 9.80
N GLU A 97 6.24 0.07 9.69
CA GLU A 97 6.09 -0.87 10.81
C GLU A 97 6.86 -2.16 10.52
N GLY A 98 7.40 -2.80 11.56
CA GLY A 98 8.18 -4.03 11.44
C GLY A 98 9.58 -3.81 10.88
N SER A 99 10.14 -4.88 10.31
CA SER A 99 11.47 -4.91 9.70
C SER A 99 11.52 -6.01 8.65
N GLY A 100 12.37 -5.86 7.65
CA GLY A 100 12.66 -6.87 6.63
C GLY A 100 14.09 -6.73 6.12
N SER A 101 14.52 -7.66 5.28
CA SER A 101 15.76 -7.55 4.51
C SER A 101 15.46 -7.04 3.11
N ILE A 102 16.42 -6.32 2.54
CA ILE A 102 16.43 -5.95 1.14
C ILE A 102 17.80 -6.30 0.59
N VAL A 103 17.85 -6.79 -0.64
CA VAL A 103 19.11 -6.99 -1.36
C VAL A 103 19.06 -6.15 -2.62
N ILE A 104 20.02 -5.25 -2.79
CA ILE A 104 20.14 -4.35 -3.95
C ILE A 104 21.51 -4.60 -4.58
N ASP A 105 21.53 -4.93 -5.87
CA ASP A 105 22.76 -5.20 -6.62
C ASP A 105 23.69 -6.26 -5.98
N GLY A 106 23.11 -7.18 -5.19
CA GLY A 106 23.83 -8.24 -4.49
C GLY A 106 24.31 -7.87 -3.08
N ASP A 107 24.07 -6.64 -2.64
CA ASP A 107 24.38 -6.15 -1.29
C ASP A 107 23.10 -6.16 -0.42
N GLU A 108 23.21 -6.70 0.80
CA GLU A 108 22.14 -6.73 1.82
C GLU A 108 22.16 -5.49 2.74
#